data_AF-A0A2V8N3D5-F1
#
_entry.id   AF-A0A2V8N3D5-F1
#
_cell.length_a   1.000
_cell.length_b   1.000
_cell.length_c   1.000
_cell.angle_alpha   90.00
_cell.angle_beta   90.00
_cell.angle_gamma   90.00
#
_symmetry.space_group_name_H-M   'P 1'
#
loop_
_entity.id
_entity.type
_entity.pdbx_description
1 polymer ?
#
loop_
_entity_poly.entity_id
_entity_poly.type
_entity_poly.pdbx_seq_one_letter_code
_entity_poly.pdbx_strand_id
1 'polypeptide(L)'
;MWRSIRERRRWRRAKKKDLRLTTKKKSFHRLSLLLTLALLNQSFLGRPQDIAGGASSLVGQDIIGGAAIAFKRPPRVRDLSGGASVLIVRRRPRPTEIARNNPPKPPRPGTPEAQPTPTAISDEDRVEAYNNQGNTFYDVGQYAKAIEAYKKALELKPNDSLTYNNLGAAHFALGQNPEAIEAFQNAVKSKADDAESYFNLGIAYNSTEKYDDAATALNRALALKPDWPEALAALGDTELSRAKYEEAIKAYQAALKLQPDNASAYGNLAFAYDRLSRYEDSIAALRKAIQLSPSDAFAYNNLGAASYKAGKYKEAVDAFVQALKLKPDDAETQNNLGAAQYALEHYGEAIPAFQQAVKLKPDFADAEYNLGNAFLMTAKLSEAAAAYQQAIRTRPEYGEAQNNLGIAWTNQGRYTDAVAAFKQAARLKPELATIFNNLAFAEDKLSHEEEAIAAYKEAIRLNAKYAKALNGLGYVYDKTGRAAEA
;
A
#
# COMPACT_ATOMS: atom_id res chain seq x y z
N MET A 1 72.72 -17.11 -63.02
CA MET A 1 72.39 -16.89 -61.60
C MET A 1 70.88 -16.75 -61.27
N TRP A 2 69.99 -16.46 -62.23
CA TRP A 2 68.54 -16.29 -61.96
C TRP A 2 67.67 -17.57 -61.99
N ARG A 3 68.15 -18.70 -62.55
CA ARG A 3 67.42 -19.98 -62.52
C ARG A 3 67.42 -20.67 -61.13
N SER A 4 68.47 -20.49 -60.32
CA SER A 4 68.59 -21.20 -59.02
C SER A 4 67.79 -20.58 -57.86
N ILE A 5 67.25 -19.37 -58.04
CA ILE A 5 66.42 -18.68 -57.02
C ILE A 5 64.93 -19.04 -57.20
N ARG A 6 64.46 -19.23 -58.45
CA ARG A 6 63.07 -19.63 -58.73
C ARG A 6 62.79 -21.08 -58.29
N GLU A 7 63.74 -22.00 -58.46
CA GLU A 7 63.58 -23.39 -58.02
C GLU A 7 63.59 -23.52 -56.49
N ARG A 8 64.46 -22.79 -55.78
CA ARG A 8 64.47 -22.77 -54.31
C ARG A 8 63.19 -22.19 -53.70
N ARG A 9 62.54 -21.22 -54.36
CA ARG A 9 61.23 -20.69 -53.93
C ARG A 9 60.08 -21.67 -54.21
N ARG A 10 60.11 -22.44 -55.31
CA ARG A 10 59.12 -23.50 -55.57
C ARG A 10 59.23 -24.65 -54.56
N TRP A 11 60.45 -25.09 -54.24
CA TRP A 11 60.68 -26.16 -53.26
C TRP A 11 60.24 -25.77 -51.84
N ARG A 12 60.50 -24.53 -51.40
CA ARG A 12 60.03 -24.04 -50.09
C ARG A 12 58.50 -23.89 -50.02
N ARG A 13 57.82 -23.58 -51.13
CA ARG A 13 56.34 -23.52 -51.17
C ARG A 13 55.70 -24.92 -51.18
N ALA A 14 56.30 -25.89 -51.87
CA ALA A 14 55.84 -27.29 -51.84
C ALA A 14 55.98 -27.90 -50.44
N LYS A 15 57.15 -27.74 -49.80
CA LYS A 15 57.39 -28.25 -48.44
C LYS A 15 56.47 -27.60 -47.39
N LYS A 16 56.11 -26.31 -47.53
CA LYS A 16 55.12 -25.64 -46.66
C LYS A 16 53.68 -26.12 -46.91
N LYS A 17 53.32 -26.53 -48.13
CA LYS A 17 52.00 -27.11 -48.43
C LYS A 17 51.89 -28.53 -47.87
N ASP A 18 52.92 -29.36 -48.02
CA ASP A 18 52.92 -30.72 -47.46
C ASP A 18 52.98 -30.75 -45.94
N LEU A 19 53.73 -29.84 -45.30
CA LEU A 19 53.69 -29.72 -43.84
C LEU A 19 52.31 -29.27 -43.34
N ARG A 20 51.59 -28.42 -44.08
CA ARG A 20 50.21 -27.99 -43.73
C ARG A 20 49.17 -29.09 -43.95
N LEU A 21 49.34 -29.93 -44.96
CA LEU A 21 48.44 -31.06 -45.24
C LEU A 21 48.65 -32.22 -44.26
N THR A 22 49.88 -32.50 -43.86
CA THR A 22 50.20 -33.54 -42.87
C THR A 22 49.84 -33.14 -41.44
N THR A 23 49.97 -31.86 -41.08
CA THR A 23 49.48 -31.33 -39.79
C THR A 23 47.96 -31.23 -39.74
N LYS A 24 47.28 -30.87 -40.84
CA LYS A 24 45.80 -30.94 -40.91
C LYS A 24 45.27 -32.38 -40.84
N LYS A 25 45.88 -33.37 -41.52
CA LYS A 25 45.43 -34.77 -41.40
C LYS A 25 45.65 -35.35 -40.00
N LYS A 26 46.77 -35.04 -39.34
CA LYS A 26 47.01 -35.45 -37.94
C LYS A 26 46.12 -34.70 -36.94
N SER A 27 45.75 -33.44 -37.20
CA SER A 27 44.78 -32.72 -36.35
C SER A 27 43.36 -33.25 -36.54
N PHE A 28 42.96 -33.63 -37.76
CA PHE A 28 41.64 -34.24 -38.01
C PHE A 28 41.50 -35.63 -37.38
N HIS A 29 42.54 -36.46 -37.41
CA HIS A 29 42.49 -37.75 -36.71
C HIS A 29 42.50 -37.60 -35.18
N ARG A 30 43.23 -36.63 -34.62
CA ARG A 30 43.17 -36.34 -33.17
C ARG A 30 41.85 -35.72 -32.75
N LEU A 31 41.25 -34.85 -33.57
CA LEU A 31 39.95 -34.24 -33.29
C LEU A 31 38.81 -35.25 -33.46
N SER A 32 38.90 -36.16 -34.44
CA SER A 32 37.94 -37.25 -34.62
C SER A 32 38.05 -38.29 -33.51
N LEU A 33 39.26 -38.60 -33.03
CA LEU A 33 39.47 -39.52 -31.91
C LEU A 33 39.06 -38.90 -30.56
N LEU A 34 39.27 -37.59 -30.38
CA LEU A 34 38.79 -36.85 -29.20
C LEU A 34 37.26 -36.67 -29.23
N LEU A 35 36.64 -36.50 -30.41
CA LEU A 35 35.18 -36.48 -30.53
C LEU A 35 34.58 -37.88 -30.30
N THR A 36 35.19 -38.96 -30.81
CA THR A 36 34.70 -40.32 -30.55
C THR A 36 34.93 -40.75 -29.11
N LEU A 37 36.05 -40.37 -28.47
CA LEU A 37 36.25 -40.56 -27.03
C LEU A 37 35.33 -39.67 -26.18
N ALA A 38 35.02 -38.44 -26.61
CA ALA A 38 34.04 -37.60 -25.92
C ALA A 38 32.60 -38.14 -26.07
N LEU A 39 32.25 -38.71 -27.22
CA LEU A 39 30.96 -39.35 -27.46
C LEU A 39 30.86 -40.70 -26.73
N LEU A 40 31.92 -41.51 -26.70
CA LEU A 40 31.97 -42.79 -25.95
C LEU A 40 31.97 -42.57 -24.43
N ASN A 41 32.58 -41.48 -23.93
CA ASN A 41 32.54 -41.14 -22.50
C ASN A 41 31.21 -40.51 -22.07
N GLN A 42 30.38 -40.05 -23.02
CA GLN A 42 28.98 -39.69 -22.75
C GLN A 42 28.02 -40.89 -22.80
N SER A 43 28.44 -42.04 -23.35
CA SER A 43 27.60 -43.24 -23.44
C SER A 43 27.77 -44.22 -22.26
N PHE A 44 28.78 -44.06 -21.41
CA PHE A 44 29.13 -45.04 -20.35
C PHE A 44 29.09 -44.52 -18.91
N LEU A 45 28.70 -43.26 -18.72
CA LEU A 45 28.30 -42.73 -17.42
C LEU A 45 26.87 -42.24 -17.60
N GLY A 46 25.90 -43.02 -17.11
CA GLY A 46 24.50 -42.63 -17.09
C GLY A 46 24.31 -41.31 -16.37
N ARG A 47 24.38 -40.20 -17.11
CA ARG A 47 23.70 -38.97 -16.74
C ARG A 47 22.22 -39.22 -17.02
N PRO A 48 21.30 -38.95 -16.08
CA PRO A 48 19.89 -38.92 -16.44
C PRO A 48 19.74 -37.91 -17.59
N GLN A 49 19.07 -38.33 -18.66
CA GLN A 49 18.67 -37.42 -19.72
C GLN A 49 17.81 -36.33 -19.07
N ASP A 50 18.29 -35.09 -19.08
CA ASP A 50 17.57 -33.88 -18.66
C ASP A 50 16.45 -33.52 -19.66
N ILE A 51 15.56 -34.48 -19.94
CA ILE A 51 14.41 -34.31 -20.83
C ILE A 51 13.20 -35.05 -20.25
N ALA A 52 12.81 -34.72 -19.02
CA ALA A 52 11.47 -34.96 -18.45
C ALA A 52 11.39 -34.32 -17.05
N GLY A 53 10.92 -33.07 -16.97
CA GLY A 53 10.33 -32.47 -15.76
C GLY A 53 11.02 -32.78 -14.42
N GLY A 54 12.30 -32.42 -14.24
CA GLY A 54 12.89 -32.36 -12.90
C GLY A 54 12.31 -31.21 -12.07
N ALA A 55 12.67 -31.10 -10.79
CA ALA A 55 12.27 -30.01 -9.87
C ALA A 55 12.39 -28.60 -10.49
N SER A 56 13.30 -28.42 -11.46
CA SER A 56 13.50 -27.22 -12.28
C SER A 56 12.30 -26.83 -13.17
N SER A 57 11.35 -27.73 -13.44
CA SER A 57 10.19 -27.48 -14.32
C SER A 57 9.11 -26.59 -13.69
N LEU A 58 9.09 -26.56 -12.34
CA LEU A 58 8.24 -25.71 -11.51
C LEU A 58 8.95 -24.42 -11.07
N VAL A 59 10.29 -24.42 -11.05
CA VAL A 59 11.12 -23.22 -10.82
C VAL A 59 10.96 -22.29 -12.03
N GLY A 60 10.21 -21.21 -11.85
CA GLY A 60 9.91 -20.24 -12.92
C GLY A 60 8.50 -20.31 -13.50
N GLN A 61 7.55 -21.01 -12.86
CA GLN A 61 6.15 -20.60 -13.00
C GLN A 61 5.94 -19.30 -12.22
N ASP A 62 5.12 -18.38 -12.75
CA ASP A 62 4.60 -17.26 -11.98
C ASP A 62 4.15 -17.81 -10.64
N ILE A 63 4.85 -17.43 -9.57
CA ILE A 63 4.40 -17.66 -8.21
C ILE A 63 3.18 -16.76 -8.09
N ILE A 64 2.03 -17.30 -8.48
CA ILE A 64 0.75 -16.61 -8.49
C ILE A 64 0.55 -16.07 -7.07
N GLY A 65 0.34 -14.76 -6.98
CA GLY A 65 0.10 -14.07 -5.73
C GLY A 65 1.38 -13.50 -5.11
N GLY A 66 2.08 -12.60 -5.80
CA GLY A 66 2.98 -11.67 -5.12
C GLY A 66 2.18 -10.99 -4.00
N ALA A 67 2.58 -11.21 -2.75
CA ALA A 67 1.89 -10.63 -1.62
C ALA A 67 1.72 -9.13 -1.83
N ALA A 68 0.52 -8.64 -1.52
CA ALA A 68 0.22 -7.23 -1.63
C ALA A 68 1.23 -6.44 -0.77
N ILE A 69 2.04 -5.60 -1.40
CA ILE A 69 2.84 -4.63 -0.68
C ILE A 69 1.88 -3.71 0.07
N ALA A 70 2.06 -3.63 1.38
CA ALA A 70 1.24 -2.80 2.24
C ALA A 70 1.62 -1.32 2.04
N PHE A 71 0.86 -0.63 1.18
CA PHE A 71 0.76 0.82 1.21
C PHE A 71 -0.23 1.17 2.31
N LYS A 72 0.25 1.80 3.37
CA LYS A 72 -0.58 2.08 4.54
C LYS A 72 -1.44 3.31 4.25
N ARG A 73 -2.70 3.30 4.70
CA ARG A 73 -3.57 4.50 4.64
C ARG A 73 -3.11 5.49 5.72
N PRO A 74 -2.80 6.75 5.37
CA PRO A 74 -2.40 7.74 6.36
C PRO A 74 -3.46 7.85 7.47
N PRO A 75 -3.06 8.15 8.73
CA PRO A 75 -4.00 8.35 9.82
C PRO A 75 -5.02 9.43 9.45
N ARG A 76 -6.29 9.22 9.80
CA ARG A 76 -7.34 10.21 9.48
C ARG A 76 -7.09 11.46 10.34
N VAL A 77 -7.56 12.63 9.90
CA VAL A 77 -7.50 13.87 10.71
C VAL A 77 -8.14 13.72 12.10
N ARG A 78 -9.06 12.76 12.29
CA ARG A 78 -9.61 12.41 13.63
C ARG A 78 -8.55 11.88 14.61
N ASP A 79 -7.47 11.28 14.10
CA ASP A 79 -6.43 10.60 14.87
C ASP A 79 -5.26 11.55 15.22
N LEU A 80 -5.21 12.74 14.60
CA LEU A 80 -4.18 13.77 14.80
C LEU A 80 -4.81 14.91 15.61
N SER A 81 -4.76 14.76 16.93
CA SER A 81 -5.00 15.76 17.98
C SER A 81 -5.25 17.21 17.53
N GLY A 82 -6.50 17.68 17.71
CA GLY A 82 -6.87 19.10 17.59
C GLY A 82 -8.38 19.37 17.40
N GLY A 83 -9.17 18.35 17.06
CA GLY A 83 -10.51 18.43 16.48
C GLY A 83 -11.63 19.11 17.29
N ALA A 84 -11.35 19.68 18.45
CA ALA A 84 -12.30 20.45 19.26
C ALA A 84 -11.89 21.93 19.30
N SER A 85 -10.68 22.22 19.81
CA SER A 85 -10.11 23.58 19.95
C SER A 85 -10.09 24.42 18.67
N VAL A 86 -10.12 23.80 17.49
CA VAL A 86 -10.11 24.50 16.19
C VAL A 86 -11.52 24.86 15.70
N LEU A 87 -12.59 24.27 16.27
CA LEU A 87 -13.96 24.47 15.79
C LEU A 87 -14.66 25.69 16.42
N ILE A 88 -14.17 26.18 17.57
CA ILE A 88 -14.73 27.38 18.21
C ILE A 88 -14.38 28.63 17.40
N VAL A 89 -15.41 29.40 17.06
CA VAL A 89 -15.28 30.69 16.37
C VAL A 89 -15.41 31.81 17.40
N ARG A 90 -14.51 32.78 17.35
CA ARG A 90 -14.47 33.91 18.29
C ARG A 90 -14.76 35.21 17.57
N ARG A 91 -15.57 36.09 18.17
CA ARG A 91 -15.65 37.49 17.73
C ARG A 91 -14.36 38.21 18.11
N ARG A 92 -13.87 39.10 17.24
CA ARG A 92 -12.91 40.12 17.66
C ARG A 92 -13.62 41.03 18.67
N PRO A 93 -13.03 41.30 19.85
CA PRO A 93 -13.64 42.21 20.80
C PRO A 93 -13.87 43.56 20.11
N ARG A 94 -15.07 44.13 20.27
CA ARG A 94 -15.25 45.55 19.94
C ARG A 94 -14.22 46.31 20.78
N PRO A 95 -13.52 47.32 20.24
CA PRO A 95 -12.76 48.22 21.09
C PRO A 95 -13.76 48.76 22.09
N THR A 96 -13.65 48.32 23.34
CA THR A 96 -14.35 48.97 24.43
C THR A 96 -13.81 50.40 24.38
N GLU A 97 -14.68 51.39 24.22
CA GLU A 97 -14.29 52.73 24.65
C GLU A 97 -13.87 52.56 26.11
N ILE A 98 -12.56 52.49 26.34
CA ILE A 98 -12.02 52.73 27.67
C ILE A 98 -12.52 54.13 27.94
N ALA A 99 -13.57 54.26 28.76
CA ALA A 99 -13.95 55.52 29.33
C ALA A 99 -12.65 56.11 29.86
N ARG A 100 -12.10 57.09 29.14
CA ARG A 100 -11.02 57.91 29.67
C ARG A 100 -11.60 58.42 30.97
N ASN A 101 -10.97 58.06 32.09
CA ASN A 101 -11.26 58.63 33.40
C ASN A 101 -10.94 60.13 33.34
N ASN A 102 -11.76 60.88 32.63
CA ASN A 102 -11.85 62.32 32.76
C ASN A 102 -12.72 62.52 33.99
N PRO A 103 -12.18 63.09 35.08
CA PRO A 103 -13.00 63.41 36.23
C PRO A 103 -14.17 64.29 35.75
N PRO A 104 -15.42 64.00 36.17
CA PRO A 104 -16.55 64.83 35.79
C PRO A 104 -16.29 66.27 36.24
N LYS A 105 -16.66 67.25 35.41
CA LYS A 105 -16.64 68.66 35.82
C LYS A 105 -17.41 68.78 37.15
N PRO A 106 -16.88 69.52 38.15
CA PRO A 106 -17.58 69.67 39.42
C PRO A 106 -18.99 70.24 39.17
N PRO A 107 -20.03 69.68 39.82
CA PRO A 107 -21.40 70.12 39.62
C PRO A 107 -21.57 71.58 40.07
N ARG A 108 -22.48 72.30 39.41
CA ARG A 108 -22.88 73.65 39.85
C ARG A 108 -23.53 73.55 41.24
N PRO A 109 -23.28 74.49 42.16
CA PRO A 109 -23.89 74.47 43.48
C PRO A 109 -25.42 74.45 43.37
N GLY A 110 -26.07 73.41 43.91
CA GLY A 110 -27.55 73.34 44.05
C GLY A 110 -28.27 72.25 43.26
N THR A 111 -27.61 71.43 42.43
CA THR A 111 -28.23 70.26 41.79
C THR A 111 -27.96 68.97 42.58
N PRO A 112 -28.98 68.15 42.90
CA PRO A 112 -28.76 66.83 43.50
C PRO A 112 -27.84 65.99 42.61
N GLU A 113 -26.83 65.33 43.20
CA GLU A 113 -26.05 64.30 42.50
C GLU A 113 -26.99 63.18 42.06
N ALA A 114 -27.21 63.05 40.75
CA ALA A 114 -27.83 61.86 40.21
C ALA A 114 -26.87 60.69 40.48
N GLN A 115 -27.27 59.76 41.34
CA GLN A 115 -26.57 58.48 41.46
C GLN A 115 -26.48 57.86 40.06
N PRO A 116 -25.32 57.33 39.64
CA PRO A 116 -25.25 56.60 38.39
C PRO A 116 -26.21 55.41 38.51
N THR A 117 -27.34 55.48 37.81
CA THR A 117 -28.21 54.32 37.63
C THR A 117 -27.35 53.25 36.96
N PRO A 118 -27.23 52.03 37.54
CA PRO A 118 -26.58 50.94 36.84
C PRO A 118 -27.30 50.78 35.50
N THR A 119 -26.65 51.13 34.40
CA THR A 119 -27.19 50.86 33.07
C THR A 119 -27.36 49.36 33.00
N ALA A 120 -28.61 48.90 32.92
CA ALA A 120 -28.92 47.49 32.80
C ALA A 120 -28.15 46.92 31.61
N ILE A 121 -27.34 45.87 31.86
CA ILE A 121 -26.55 45.22 30.82
C ILE A 121 -27.50 44.78 29.71
N SER A 122 -27.24 45.22 28.47
CA SER A 122 -28.12 44.89 27.35
C SER A 122 -28.21 43.37 27.14
N ASP A 123 -29.29 42.87 26.54
CA ASP A 123 -29.36 41.44 26.18
C ASP A 123 -28.18 41.05 25.27
N GLU A 124 -27.71 41.97 24.41
CA GLU A 124 -26.58 41.75 23.51
C GLU A 124 -25.25 41.57 24.28
N ASP A 125 -25.00 42.42 25.29
CA ASP A 125 -23.82 42.30 26.15
C ASP A 125 -23.88 41.03 27.02
N ARG A 126 -25.08 40.63 27.46
CA ARG A 126 -25.30 39.36 28.19
C ARG A 126 -25.03 38.14 27.31
N VAL A 127 -25.49 38.16 26.06
CA VAL A 127 -25.19 37.11 25.06
C VAL A 127 -23.68 37.00 24.84
N GLU A 128 -23.00 38.14 24.68
CA GLU A 128 -21.54 38.16 24.51
C GLU A 128 -20.80 37.63 25.76
N ALA A 129 -21.25 38.01 26.96
CA ALA A 129 -20.70 37.51 28.22
C ALA A 129 -20.85 35.98 28.35
N TYR A 130 -22.04 35.44 28.06
CA TYR A 130 -22.27 34.00 28.09
C TYR A 130 -21.47 33.25 27.01
N ASN A 131 -21.32 33.82 25.82
CA ASN A 131 -20.46 33.26 24.78
C ASN A 131 -18.98 33.22 25.21
N ASN A 132 -18.48 34.29 25.82
CA ASN A 132 -17.10 34.35 26.33
C ASN A 132 -16.88 33.38 27.50
N GLN A 133 -17.88 33.24 28.38
CA GLN A 133 -17.86 32.24 29.44
C GLN A 133 -17.83 30.82 28.85
N GLY A 134 -18.66 30.54 27.85
CA GLY A 134 -18.66 29.26 27.13
C GLY A 134 -17.31 28.96 26.50
N ASN A 135 -16.72 29.93 25.79
CA ASN A 135 -15.39 29.79 25.18
C ASN A 135 -14.30 29.53 26.23
N THR A 136 -14.39 30.19 27.40
CA THR A 136 -13.44 29.97 28.50
C THR A 136 -13.58 28.55 29.06
N PHE A 137 -14.80 28.07 29.28
CA PHE A 137 -15.03 26.69 29.71
C PHE A 137 -14.56 25.68 28.67
N TYR A 138 -14.74 25.98 27.39
CA TYR A 138 -14.25 25.17 26.29
C TYR A 138 -12.72 25.02 26.33
N ASP A 139 -12.00 26.13 26.47
CA ASP A 139 -10.54 26.17 26.48
C ASP A 139 -9.93 25.36 27.63
N VAL A 140 -10.63 25.29 28.78
CA VAL A 140 -10.22 24.48 29.94
C VAL A 140 -10.79 23.05 29.92
N GLY A 141 -11.39 22.62 28.81
CA GLY A 141 -11.94 21.27 28.62
C GLY A 141 -13.24 20.98 29.38
N GLN A 142 -13.87 21.99 29.96
CA GLN A 142 -15.15 21.88 30.68
C GLN A 142 -16.34 22.01 29.71
N TYR A 143 -16.40 21.13 28.71
CA TYR A 143 -17.35 21.23 27.60
C TYR A 143 -18.83 21.22 28.03
N ALA A 144 -19.19 20.48 29.08
CA ALA A 144 -20.55 20.49 29.62
C ALA A 144 -20.98 21.88 30.12
N LYS A 145 -20.08 22.59 30.81
CA LYS A 145 -20.35 23.97 31.26
C LYS A 145 -20.32 24.97 30.10
N ALA A 146 -19.52 24.71 29.08
CA ALA A 146 -19.54 25.49 27.84
C ALA A 146 -20.92 25.39 27.18
N ILE A 147 -21.47 24.18 27.04
CA ILE A 147 -22.83 23.94 26.53
C ILE A 147 -23.89 24.71 27.33
N GLU A 148 -23.84 24.67 28.67
CA GLU A 148 -24.76 25.43 29.52
C GLU A 148 -24.68 26.95 29.26
N ALA A 149 -23.47 27.49 29.15
CA ALA A 149 -23.26 28.91 28.87
C ALA A 149 -23.78 29.31 27.48
N TYR A 150 -23.52 28.51 26.44
CA TYR A 150 -24.04 28.76 25.09
C TYR A 150 -25.57 28.64 25.03
N LYS A 151 -26.18 27.71 25.76
CA LYS A 151 -27.65 27.62 25.86
C LYS A 151 -28.25 28.88 26.48
N LYS A 152 -27.65 29.44 27.54
CA LYS A 152 -28.07 30.73 28.11
C LYS A 152 -27.93 31.89 27.13
N ALA A 153 -26.88 31.91 26.30
CA ALA A 153 -26.75 32.89 25.22
C ALA A 153 -27.88 32.74 24.18
N LEU A 154 -28.25 31.51 23.81
CA LEU A 154 -29.34 31.23 22.86
C LEU A 154 -30.73 31.52 23.43
N GLU A 155 -30.94 31.41 24.75
CA GLU A 155 -32.18 31.85 25.41
C GLU A 155 -32.45 33.35 25.19
N LEU A 156 -31.38 34.16 25.20
CA LEU A 156 -31.46 35.61 24.97
C LEU A 156 -31.46 35.97 23.47
N LYS A 157 -30.81 35.15 22.63
CA LYS A 157 -30.75 35.36 21.18
C LYS A 157 -30.87 34.02 20.42
N PRO A 158 -32.09 33.55 20.14
CA PRO A 158 -32.32 32.21 19.58
C PRO A 158 -31.79 31.94 18.17
N ASN A 159 -31.45 32.99 17.40
CA ASN A 159 -30.96 32.91 16.02
C ASN A 159 -29.52 33.45 15.91
N ASP A 160 -28.63 33.06 16.83
CA ASP A 160 -27.22 33.46 16.80
C ASP A 160 -26.34 32.35 16.23
N SER A 161 -25.95 32.51 14.97
CA SER A 161 -25.14 31.53 14.23
C SER A 161 -23.82 31.18 14.95
N LEU A 162 -23.11 32.19 15.47
CA LEU A 162 -21.87 32.02 16.24
C LEU A 162 -22.07 31.15 17.47
N THR A 163 -23.12 31.43 18.26
CA THR A 163 -23.42 30.67 19.48
C THR A 163 -23.78 29.23 19.14
N TYR A 164 -24.60 28.98 18.11
CA TYR A 164 -24.89 27.63 17.64
C TYR A 164 -23.65 26.88 17.15
N ASN A 165 -22.75 27.55 16.43
CA ASN A 165 -21.49 26.95 16.00
C ASN A 165 -20.66 26.51 17.21
N ASN A 166 -20.53 27.38 18.22
CA ASN A 166 -19.73 27.06 19.39
C ASN A 166 -20.38 26.00 20.29
N LEU A 167 -21.71 25.99 20.36
CA LEU A 167 -22.48 24.91 20.98
C LEU A 167 -22.22 23.57 20.29
N GLY A 168 -22.24 23.55 18.94
CA GLY A 168 -21.94 22.36 18.15
C GLY A 168 -20.52 21.85 18.39
N ALA A 169 -19.54 22.75 18.45
CA ALA A 169 -18.16 22.41 18.78
C ALA A 169 -18.01 21.78 20.19
N ALA A 170 -18.81 22.23 21.16
CA ALA A 170 -18.79 21.69 22.52
C ALA A 170 -19.45 20.30 22.61
N HIS A 171 -20.56 20.10 21.91
CA HIS A 171 -21.16 18.76 21.76
C HIS A 171 -20.22 17.79 21.04
N PHE A 172 -19.55 18.25 19.97
CA PHE A 172 -18.58 17.45 19.23
C PHE A 172 -17.42 16.99 20.12
N ALA A 173 -16.89 17.89 20.96
CA ALA A 173 -15.82 17.58 21.90
C ALA A 173 -16.21 16.55 22.98
N LEU A 174 -17.51 16.43 23.31
CA LEU A 174 -18.04 15.39 24.20
C LEU A 174 -18.40 14.08 23.48
N GLY A 175 -18.21 14.00 22.16
CA GLY A 175 -18.65 12.86 21.35
C GLY A 175 -20.17 12.80 21.12
N GLN A 176 -20.90 13.86 21.47
CA GLN A 176 -22.34 14.02 21.25
C GLN A 176 -22.59 14.44 19.79
N ASN A 177 -22.26 13.55 18.86
CA ASN A 177 -22.23 13.85 17.43
C ASN A 177 -23.60 14.23 16.84
N PRO A 178 -24.74 13.60 17.21
CA PRO A 178 -26.05 14.03 16.74
C PRO A 178 -26.39 15.47 17.12
N GLU A 179 -26.16 15.84 18.38
CA GLU A 179 -26.40 17.18 18.92
C GLU A 179 -25.45 18.21 18.31
N ALA A 180 -24.20 17.83 18.05
CA ALA A 180 -23.23 18.66 17.35
C ALA A 180 -23.70 19.00 15.94
N ILE A 181 -24.12 17.98 15.16
CA ILE A 181 -24.63 18.16 13.81
C ILE A 181 -25.88 19.06 13.82
N GLU A 182 -26.81 18.84 14.74
CA GLU A 182 -28.01 19.68 14.88
C GLU A 182 -27.65 21.15 15.15
N ALA A 183 -26.75 21.40 16.10
CA ALA A 183 -26.30 22.75 16.42
C ALA A 183 -25.61 23.43 15.22
N PHE A 184 -24.72 22.73 14.51
CA PHE A 184 -24.09 23.27 13.30
C PHE A 184 -25.10 23.51 12.17
N GLN A 185 -26.10 22.65 11.99
CA GLN A 185 -27.21 22.87 11.05
C GLN A 185 -28.01 24.13 11.42
N ASN A 186 -28.26 24.37 12.70
CA ASN A 186 -28.93 25.59 13.17
C ASN A 186 -28.05 26.84 12.98
N ALA A 187 -26.72 26.71 13.08
CA ALA A 187 -25.78 27.79 12.79
C ALA A 187 -25.88 28.25 11.32
N VAL A 188 -25.83 27.31 10.36
CA VAL A 188 -25.93 27.62 8.92
C VAL A 188 -27.33 28.05 8.49
N LYS A 189 -28.39 27.61 9.20
CA LYS A 189 -29.75 28.13 9.01
C LYS A 189 -29.89 29.57 9.49
N SER A 190 -29.25 29.91 10.62
CA SER A 190 -29.28 31.26 11.19
C SER A 190 -28.50 32.26 10.34
N LYS A 191 -27.43 31.82 9.67
CA LYS A 191 -26.61 32.62 8.76
C LYS A 191 -26.08 31.76 7.60
N ALA A 192 -26.63 31.98 6.40
CA ALA A 192 -26.33 31.17 5.21
C ALA A 192 -24.97 31.49 4.54
N ASP A 193 -24.31 32.58 4.95
CA ASP A 193 -22.98 33.05 4.54
C ASP A 193 -21.95 32.90 5.67
N ASP A 194 -22.02 31.79 6.42
CA ASP A 194 -21.05 31.43 7.46
C ASP A 194 -20.18 30.25 7.01
N ALA A 195 -18.99 30.55 6.49
CA ALA A 195 -18.07 29.54 5.98
C ALA A 195 -17.57 28.60 7.09
N GLU A 196 -17.30 29.14 8.28
CA GLU A 196 -16.81 28.39 9.44
C GLU A 196 -17.84 27.38 9.93
N SER A 197 -19.12 27.77 10.02
CA SER A 197 -20.20 26.85 10.38
C SER A 197 -20.38 25.71 9.37
N TYR A 198 -20.25 25.98 8.06
CA TYR A 198 -20.28 24.92 7.04
C TYR A 198 -19.06 23.98 7.12
N PHE A 199 -17.87 24.51 7.39
CA PHE A 199 -16.68 23.70 7.59
C PHE A 199 -16.85 22.76 8.78
N ASN A 200 -17.27 23.28 9.94
CA ASN A 200 -17.49 22.50 11.15
C ASN A 200 -18.59 21.44 10.97
N LEU A 201 -19.68 21.78 10.26
CA LEU A 201 -20.70 20.81 9.87
C LEU A 201 -20.12 19.69 9.01
N GLY A 202 -19.25 20.02 8.06
CA GLY A 202 -18.53 19.05 7.24
C GLY A 202 -17.64 18.11 8.05
N ILE A 203 -16.88 18.64 9.01
CA ILE A 203 -16.08 17.85 9.95
C ILE A 203 -16.95 16.91 10.79
N ALA A 204 -18.08 17.41 11.30
CA ALA A 204 -19.02 16.61 12.07
C ALA A 204 -19.61 15.45 11.25
N TYR A 205 -20.02 15.71 10.01
CA TYR A 205 -20.50 14.65 9.10
C TYR A 205 -19.43 13.60 8.81
N ASN A 206 -18.19 14.01 8.53
CA ASN A 206 -17.07 13.10 8.33
C ASN A 206 -16.83 12.19 9.54
N SER A 207 -16.94 12.72 10.77
CA SER A 207 -16.77 11.92 11.99
C SER A 207 -17.81 10.81 12.15
N THR A 208 -18.98 11.01 11.54
CA THR A 208 -20.11 10.07 11.53
C THR A 208 -20.21 9.28 10.23
N GLU A 209 -19.16 9.32 9.40
CA GLU A 209 -19.05 8.62 8.12
C GLU A 209 -20.12 9.00 7.07
N LYS A 210 -20.78 10.16 7.26
CA LYS A 210 -21.73 10.74 6.30
C LYS A 210 -21.00 11.55 5.24
N TYR A 211 -20.21 10.86 4.42
CA TYR A 211 -19.23 11.51 3.54
C TYR A 211 -19.84 12.38 2.43
N ASP A 212 -21.04 12.03 1.92
CA ASP A 212 -21.71 12.85 0.91
C ASP A 212 -22.20 14.21 1.48
N ASP A 213 -22.75 14.19 2.70
CA ASP A 213 -23.16 15.39 3.42
C ASP A 213 -21.94 16.24 3.80
N ALA A 214 -20.85 15.59 4.23
CA ALA A 214 -19.57 16.26 4.53
C ALA A 214 -19.03 17.00 3.31
N ALA A 215 -18.99 16.34 2.15
CA ALA A 215 -18.51 16.95 0.91
C ALA A 215 -19.39 18.14 0.51
N THR A 216 -20.71 18.03 0.68
CA THR A 216 -21.64 19.13 0.39
C THR A 216 -21.38 20.34 1.27
N ALA A 217 -21.24 20.13 2.58
CA ALA A 217 -20.96 21.21 3.54
C ALA A 217 -19.59 21.86 3.29
N LEU A 218 -18.53 21.06 3.05
CA LEU A 218 -17.18 21.57 2.78
C LEU A 218 -17.10 22.35 1.47
N ASN A 219 -17.75 21.87 0.40
CA ASN A 219 -17.84 22.63 -0.85
C ASN A 219 -18.57 23.96 -0.65
N ARG A 220 -19.60 24.01 0.21
CA ARG A 220 -20.28 25.26 0.55
C ARG A 220 -19.38 26.22 1.35
N ALA A 221 -18.60 25.71 2.29
CA ALA A 221 -17.59 26.50 3.00
C ALA A 221 -16.56 27.11 2.04
N LEU A 222 -16.06 26.31 1.10
CA LEU A 222 -15.07 26.73 0.09
C LEU A 222 -15.65 27.67 -0.97
N ALA A 223 -16.95 27.58 -1.28
CA ALA A 223 -17.62 28.54 -2.14
C ALA A 223 -17.69 29.95 -1.50
N LEU A 224 -17.78 30.02 -0.16
CA LEU A 224 -17.78 31.27 0.60
C LEU A 224 -16.35 31.78 0.87
N LYS A 225 -15.40 30.86 1.09
CA LYS A 225 -14.00 31.15 1.37
C LYS A 225 -13.08 30.20 0.58
N PRO A 226 -12.73 30.53 -0.68
CA PRO A 226 -11.96 29.64 -1.56
C PRO A 226 -10.53 29.37 -1.09
N ASP A 227 -9.88 30.37 -0.48
CA ASP A 227 -8.48 30.31 -0.05
C ASP A 227 -8.39 29.81 1.41
N TRP A 228 -8.90 28.60 1.66
CA TRP A 228 -8.89 28.00 2.99
C TRP A 228 -8.22 26.60 2.99
N PRO A 229 -6.91 26.51 3.31
CA PRO A 229 -6.16 25.27 3.20
C PRO A 229 -6.72 24.12 4.06
N GLU A 230 -7.18 24.40 5.28
CA GLU A 230 -7.75 23.39 6.17
C GLU A 230 -9.07 22.83 5.61
N ALA A 231 -9.93 23.67 5.04
CA ALA A 231 -11.17 23.22 4.39
C ALA A 231 -10.90 22.43 3.10
N LEU A 232 -9.88 22.81 2.32
CA LEU A 232 -9.44 22.05 1.14
C LEU A 232 -8.86 20.68 1.52
N ALA A 233 -8.03 20.62 2.56
CA ALA A 233 -7.50 19.36 3.08
C ALA A 233 -8.63 18.44 3.59
N ALA A 234 -9.56 18.98 4.38
CA ALA A 234 -10.73 18.24 4.87
C ALA A 234 -11.63 17.74 3.72
N LEU A 235 -11.79 18.52 2.64
CA LEU A 235 -12.47 18.06 1.44
C LEU A 235 -11.70 16.89 0.80
N GLY A 236 -10.38 17.00 0.69
CA GLY A 236 -9.53 15.91 0.22
C GLY A 236 -9.69 14.61 1.02
N ASP A 237 -9.76 14.71 2.36
CA ASP A 237 -9.98 13.55 3.24
C ASP A 237 -11.36 12.92 3.05
N THR A 238 -12.38 13.77 2.86
CA THR A 238 -13.74 13.34 2.54
C THR A 238 -13.78 12.57 1.23
N GLU A 239 -13.18 13.11 0.17
CA GLU A 239 -13.19 12.49 -1.15
C GLU A 239 -12.36 11.19 -1.19
N LEU A 240 -11.26 11.10 -0.42
CA LEU A 240 -10.57 9.83 -0.19
C LEU A 240 -11.49 8.77 0.44
N SER A 241 -12.31 9.16 1.41
CA SER A 241 -13.24 8.25 2.08
C SER A 241 -14.40 7.83 1.18
N ARG A 242 -14.75 8.63 0.18
CA ARG A 242 -15.69 8.30 -0.91
C ARG A 242 -15.05 7.53 -2.07
N ALA A 243 -13.76 7.20 -1.98
CA ALA A 243 -12.97 6.60 -3.06
C ALA A 243 -12.92 7.43 -4.36
N LYS A 244 -13.13 8.75 -4.25
CA LYS A 244 -13.06 9.73 -5.34
C LYS A 244 -11.66 10.34 -5.41
N TYR A 245 -10.71 9.55 -5.94
CA TYR A 245 -9.29 9.85 -5.83
C TYR A 245 -8.86 11.07 -6.64
N GLU A 246 -9.43 11.28 -7.83
CA GLU A 246 -9.16 12.47 -8.66
C GLU A 246 -9.61 13.77 -7.99
N GLU A 247 -10.79 13.77 -7.36
CA GLU A 247 -11.30 14.90 -6.59
C GLU A 247 -10.45 15.16 -5.35
N ALA A 248 -10.05 14.11 -4.64
CA ALA A 248 -9.12 14.22 -3.52
C ALA A 248 -7.78 14.85 -3.94
N ILE A 249 -7.20 14.41 -5.07
CA ILE A 249 -5.97 14.99 -5.64
C ILE A 249 -6.14 16.49 -5.90
N LYS A 250 -7.24 16.91 -6.53
CA LYS A 250 -7.50 18.33 -6.80
C LYS A 250 -7.56 19.15 -5.51
N ALA A 251 -8.27 18.65 -4.51
CA ALA A 251 -8.43 19.33 -3.21
C ALA A 251 -7.08 19.45 -2.47
N TYR A 252 -6.28 18.37 -2.39
CA TYR A 252 -4.96 18.44 -1.76
C TYR A 252 -3.97 19.33 -2.52
N GLN A 253 -3.97 19.28 -3.86
CA GLN A 253 -3.13 20.18 -4.65
C GLN A 253 -3.50 21.65 -4.42
N ALA A 254 -4.78 21.96 -4.29
CA ALA A 254 -5.23 23.31 -3.94
C ALA A 254 -4.79 23.69 -2.51
N ALA A 255 -4.95 22.80 -1.53
CA ALA A 255 -4.48 23.04 -0.16
C ALA A 255 -2.97 23.31 -0.11
N LEU A 256 -2.17 22.49 -0.81
CA LEU A 256 -0.71 22.58 -0.86
C LEU A 256 -0.19 23.80 -1.62
N LYS A 257 -0.99 24.41 -2.52
CA LYS A 257 -0.66 25.72 -3.11
C LYS A 257 -0.70 26.83 -2.07
N LEU A 258 -1.63 26.75 -1.12
CA LEU A 258 -1.78 27.74 -0.05
C LEU A 258 -0.84 27.45 1.13
N GLN A 259 -0.62 26.17 1.44
CA GLN A 259 0.21 25.70 2.54
C GLN A 259 1.20 24.62 2.07
N PRO A 260 2.34 25.01 1.48
CA PRO A 260 3.31 24.09 0.89
C PRO A 260 4.14 23.30 1.93
N ASP A 261 4.02 23.61 3.22
CA ASP A 261 4.72 22.95 4.33
C ASP A 261 3.86 21.89 5.05
N ASN A 262 2.69 21.55 4.51
CA ASN A 262 1.81 20.53 5.08
C ASN A 262 2.23 19.11 4.67
N ALA A 263 3.06 18.46 5.51
CA ALA A 263 3.54 17.10 5.28
C ALA A 263 2.40 16.06 5.19
N SER A 264 1.36 16.21 6.00
CA SER A 264 0.21 15.28 6.02
C SER A 264 -0.58 15.33 4.71
N ALA A 265 -0.80 16.52 4.15
CA ALA A 265 -1.49 16.68 2.86
C ALA A 265 -0.68 16.04 1.71
N TYR A 266 0.66 16.11 1.73
CA TYR A 266 1.49 15.37 0.78
C TYR A 266 1.37 13.85 0.94
N GLY A 267 1.32 13.33 2.17
CA GLY A 267 1.10 11.90 2.43
C GLY A 267 -0.26 11.41 1.91
N ASN A 268 -1.32 12.18 2.13
CA ASN A 268 -2.67 11.86 1.63
C ASN A 268 -2.78 11.99 0.11
N LEU A 269 -2.15 13.01 -0.47
CA LEU A 269 -2.03 13.16 -1.92
C LEU A 269 -1.32 11.95 -2.54
N ALA A 270 -0.24 11.47 -1.93
CA ALA A 270 0.47 10.29 -2.40
C ALA A 270 -0.36 9.01 -2.32
N PHE A 271 -1.17 8.85 -1.27
CA PHE A 271 -2.12 7.74 -1.16
C PHE A 271 -3.15 7.80 -2.32
N ALA A 272 -3.69 8.98 -2.62
CA ALA A 272 -4.62 9.15 -3.74
C ALA A 272 -3.98 8.77 -5.09
N TYR A 273 -2.72 9.18 -5.33
CA TYR A 273 -1.97 8.79 -6.53
C TYR A 273 -1.72 7.28 -6.61
N ASP A 274 -1.34 6.63 -5.50
CA ASP A 274 -1.11 5.18 -5.46
C ASP A 274 -2.39 4.39 -5.82
N ARG A 275 -3.56 4.83 -5.34
CA ARG A 275 -4.86 4.21 -5.67
C ARG A 275 -5.23 4.32 -7.15
N LEU A 276 -4.69 5.31 -7.86
CA LEU A 276 -4.84 5.48 -9.31
C LEU A 276 -3.66 4.88 -10.10
N SER A 277 -2.79 4.09 -9.47
CA SER A 277 -1.57 3.55 -10.07
C SER A 277 -0.60 4.61 -10.63
N ARG A 278 -0.71 5.87 -10.19
CA ARG A 278 0.19 6.97 -10.55
C ARG A 278 1.41 6.97 -9.64
N TYR A 279 2.18 5.89 -9.70
CA TYR A 279 3.23 5.61 -8.71
C TYR A 279 4.34 6.66 -8.68
N GLU A 280 4.73 7.23 -9.81
CA GLU A 280 5.75 8.30 -9.85
C GLU A 280 5.29 9.58 -9.16
N ASP A 281 4.03 9.97 -9.33
CA ASP A 281 3.44 11.12 -8.64
C ASP A 281 3.34 10.85 -7.13
N SER A 282 2.99 9.61 -6.75
CA SER A 282 2.99 9.17 -5.35
C SER A 282 4.38 9.28 -4.72
N ILE A 283 5.42 8.78 -5.40
CA ILE A 283 6.82 8.87 -4.97
C ILE A 283 7.25 10.33 -4.78
N ALA A 284 6.90 11.21 -5.73
CA ALA A 284 7.24 12.63 -5.65
C ALA A 284 6.59 13.31 -4.43
N ALA A 285 5.30 13.04 -4.18
CA ALA A 285 4.58 13.56 -3.02
C ALA A 285 5.14 13.01 -1.70
N LEU A 286 5.47 11.72 -1.62
CA LEU A 286 6.08 11.10 -0.42
C LEU A 286 7.47 11.66 -0.12
N ARG A 287 8.29 11.90 -1.14
CA ARG A 287 9.59 12.58 -0.96
C ARG A 287 9.41 13.98 -0.37
N LYS A 288 8.36 14.71 -0.75
CA LYS A 288 8.02 16.01 -0.14
C LYS A 288 7.53 15.87 1.30
N ALA A 289 6.66 14.90 1.60
CA ALA A 289 6.24 14.60 2.97
C ALA A 289 7.45 14.29 3.88
N ILE A 290 8.38 13.45 3.42
CA ILE A 290 9.61 13.08 4.15
C ILE A 290 10.56 14.28 4.30
N GLN A 291 10.67 15.13 3.28
CA GLN A 291 11.48 16.35 3.37
C GLN A 291 10.99 17.27 4.51
N LEU A 292 9.67 17.35 4.70
CA LEU A 292 9.04 18.16 5.73
C LEU A 292 9.01 17.47 7.10
N SER A 293 8.90 16.14 7.12
CA SER A 293 8.88 15.32 8.34
C SER A 293 9.84 14.10 8.21
N PRO A 294 11.15 14.30 8.44
CA PRO A 294 12.15 13.23 8.24
C PRO A 294 12.07 12.06 9.22
N SER A 295 11.30 12.18 10.29
CA SER A 295 11.08 11.12 11.29
C SER A 295 9.79 10.32 11.03
N ASP A 296 9.11 10.55 9.91
CA ASP A 296 7.87 9.85 9.58
C ASP A 296 8.15 8.46 8.97
N ALA A 297 8.21 7.45 9.84
CA ALA A 297 8.38 6.05 9.46
C ALA A 297 7.28 5.57 8.48
N PHE A 298 6.08 6.11 8.60
CA PHE A 298 4.94 5.75 7.78
C PHE A 298 5.12 6.27 6.35
N ALA A 299 5.57 7.51 6.18
CA ALA A 299 5.89 8.07 4.88
C ALA A 299 7.04 7.29 4.19
N TYR A 300 8.06 6.85 4.93
CA TYR A 300 9.11 5.98 4.37
C TYR A 300 8.58 4.61 3.94
N ASN A 301 7.69 3.97 4.72
CA ASN A 301 7.05 2.72 4.28
C ASN A 301 6.28 2.93 2.97
N ASN A 302 5.49 3.99 2.89
CA ASN A 302 4.69 4.25 1.71
C ASN A 302 5.53 4.63 0.49
N LEU A 303 6.66 5.33 0.69
CA LEU A 303 7.64 5.57 -0.36
C LEU A 303 8.18 4.25 -0.90
N GLY A 304 8.53 3.31 -0.01
CA GLY A 304 8.95 1.99 -0.40
C GLY A 304 7.88 1.24 -1.18
N ALA A 305 6.63 1.34 -0.72
CA ALA A 305 5.49 0.68 -1.35
C ALA A 305 5.21 1.19 -2.77
N ALA A 306 5.16 2.51 -2.96
CA ALA A 306 4.98 3.11 -4.28
C ALA A 306 6.18 2.79 -5.20
N SER A 307 7.41 2.81 -4.67
CA SER A 307 8.62 2.46 -5.41
C SER A 307 8.61 1.01 -5.88
N TYR A 308 8.16 0.07 -5.04
CA TYR A 308 8.00 -1.33 -5.42
C TYR A 308 7.00 -1.48 -6.56
N LYS A 309 5.81 -0.87 -6.46
CA LYS A 309 4.78 -0.94 -7.50
C LYS A 309 5.21 -0.28 -8.81
N ALA A 310 6.11 0.70 -8.76
CA ALA A 310 6.77 1.30 -9.92
C ALA A 310 7.90 0.45 -10.51
N GLY A 311 8.22 -0.73 -9.93
CA GLY A 311 9.34 -1.59 -10.35
C GLY A 311 10.72 -1.10 -9.88
N LYS A 312 10.77 -0.08 -9.01
CA LYS A 312 12.02 0.49 -8.45
C LYS A 312 12.42 -0.21 -7.16
N TYR A 313 12.70 -1.51 -7.26
CA TYR A 313 12.88 -2.36 -6.07
C TYR A 313 14.06 -1.95 -5.17
N LYS A 314 15.15 -1.44 -5.75
CA LYS A 314 16.28 -0.93 -4.96
C LYS A 314 15.89 0.29 -4.10
N GLU A 315 15.17 1.25 -4.71
CA GLU A 315 14.64 2.42 -3.98
C GLU A 315 13.63 1.98 -2.92
N ALA A 316 12.85 0.94 -3.20
CA ALA A 316 11.92 0.36 -2.24
C ALA A 316 12.63 -0.21 -1.00
N VAL A 317 13.68 -1.02 -1.20
CA VAL A 317 14.52 -1.54 -0.11
C VAL A 317 15.08 -0.40 0.74
N ASP A 318 15.68 0.62 0.10
CA ASP A 318 16.26 1.76 0.83
C ASP A 318 15.22 2.46 1.70
N ALA A 319 14.02 2.72 1.17
CA ALA A 319 12.94 3.37 1.91
C ALA A 319 12.40 2.50 3.06
N PHE A 320 12.19 1.20 2.86
CA PHE A 320 11.75 0.29 3.93
C PHE A 320 12.79 0.17 5.04
N VAL A 321 14.08 0.14 4.70
CA VAL A 321 15.17 0.15 5.70
C VAL A 321 15.14 1.43 6.53
N GLN A 322 14.88 2.60 5.92
CA GLN A 322 14.72 3.84 6.70
C GLN A 322 13.48 3.81 7.60
N ALA A 323 12.35 3.30 7.10
CA ALA A 323 11.15 3.11 7.91
C ALA A 323 11.43 2.23 9.15
N LEU A 324 12.16 1.12 8.97
CA LEU A 324 12.50 0.19 10.05
C LEU A 324 13.58 0.73 11.01
N LYS A 325 14.44 1.66 10.58
CA LYS A 325 15.33 2.38 11.50
C LYS A 325 14.53 3.27 12.47
N LEU A 326 13.46 3.89 11.98
CA LEU A 326 12.58 4.75 12.77
C LEU A 326 11.59 3.93 13.62
N LYS A 327 11.10 2.81 13.09
CA LYS A 327 10.17 1.90 13.77
C LYS A 327 10.53 0.44 13.50
N PRO A 328 11.40 -0.18 14.32
CA PRO A 328 11.89 -1.54 14.10
C PRO A 328 10.82 -2.64 14.17
N ASP A 329 9.81 -2.42 15.02
CA ASP A 329 8.75 -3.39 15.34
C ASP A 329 7.51 -3.22 14.44
N ASP A 330 7.72 -3.07 13.13
CA ASP A 330 6.64 -2.95 12.15
C ASP A 330 6.59 -4.17 11.20
N ALA A 331 5.72 -5.12 11.52
CA ALA A 331 5.62 -6.39 10.80
C ALA A 331 5.30 -6.22 9.30
N GLU A 332 4.44 -5.26 8.95
CA GLU A 332 4.09 -4.99 7.55
C GLU A 332 5.28 -4.44 6.78
N THR A 333 6.05 -3.54 7.38
CA THR A 333 7.25 -2.98 6.75
C THR A 333 8.36 -4.04 6.63
N GLN A 334 8.50 -4.95 7.60
CA GLN A 334 9.41 -6.10 7.50
C GLN A 334 9.01 -7.02 6.33
N ASN A 335 7.73 -7.35 6.20
CA ASN A 335 7.24 -8.14 5.07
C ASN A 335 7.48 -7.42 3.73
N ASN A 336 7.22 -6.11 3.66
CA ASN A 336 7.46 -5.31 2.46
C ASN A 336 8.96 -5.27 2.08
N LEU A 337 9.86 -5.16 3.06
CA LEU A 337 11.31 -5.24 2.82
C LEU A 337 11.70 -6.61 2.24
N GLY A 338 11.20 -7.69 2.83
CA GLY A 338 11.42 -9.04 2.32
C GLY A 338 10.93 -9.19 0.87
N ALA A 339 9.74 -8.67 0.57
CA ALA A 339 9.17 -8.70 -0.77
C ALA A 339 10.01 -7.91 -1.79
N ALA A 340 10.52 -6.73 -1.41
CA ALA A 340 11.40 -5.94 -2.27
C ALA A 340 12.74 -6.65 -2.55
N GLN A 341 13.34 -7.31 -1.54
CA GLN A 341 14.53 -8.14 -1.73
C GLN A 341 14.24 -9.37 -2.60
N TYR A 342 13.09 -10.01 -2.41
CA TYR A 342 12.65 -11.13 -3.23
C TYR A 342 12.50 -10.73 -4.70
N ALA A 343 11.95 -9.55 -4.99
CA ALA A 343 11.82 -9.02 -6.35
C ALA A 343 13.17 -8.66 -7.00
N LEU A 344 14.21 -8.44 -6.20
CA LEU A 344 15.61 -8.32 -6.65
C LEU A 344 16.32 -9.68 -6.78
N GLU A 345 15.60 -10.79 -6.57
CA GLU A 345 16.15 -12.16 -6.50
C GLU A 345 17.16 -12.38 -5.37
N HIS A 346 17.22 -11.47 -4.39
CA HIS A 346 18.01 -11.58 -3.18
C HIS A 346 17.27 -12.43 -2.12
N TYR A 347 17.00 -13.69 -2.46
CA TYR A 347 16.15 -14.56 -1.64
C TYR A 347 16.74 -14.83 -0.26
N GLY A 348 18.06 -14.90 -0.14
CA GLY A 348 18.75 -15.09 1.14
C GLY A 348 18.53 -13.92 2.10
N GLU A 349 18.58 -12.69 1.58
CA GLU A 349 18.35 -11.44 2.29
C GLU A 349 16.87 -11.20 2.60
N ALA A 350 15.96 -11.77 1.80
CA ALA A 350 14.51 -11.68 2.03
C ALA A 350 14.05 -12.51 3.25
N ILE A 351 14.62 -13.70 3.44
CA ILE A 351 14.27 -14.63 4.54
C ILE A 351 14.26 -13.97 5.93
N PRO A 352 15.34 -13.29 6.40
CA PRO A 352 15.35 -12.71 7.75
C PRO A 352 14.28 -11.63 7.94
N ALA A 353 13.96 -10.86 6.90
CA ALA A 353 12.90 -9.85 6.96
C ALA A 353 11.51 -10.50 7.11
N PHE A 354 11.22 -11.55 6.33
CA PHE A 354 9.96 -12.30 6.48
C PHE A 354 9.87 -13.03 7.83
N GLN A 355 10.95 -13.64 8.31
CA GLN A 355 10.99 -14.27 9.63
C GLN A 355 10.71 -13.25 10.75
N GLN A 356 11.25 -12.04 10.64
CA GLN A 356 10.97 -10.98 11.61
C GLN A 356 9.51 -10.51 11.51
N ALA A 357 8.93 -10.41 10.31
CA ALA A 357 7.52 -10.09 10.13
C ALA A 357 6.59 -11.11 10.82
N VAL A 358 6.85 -12.40 10.61
CA VAL A 358 6.12 -13.51 11.25
C VAL A 358 6.31 -13.51 12.76
N LYS A 359 7.52 -13.22 13.25
CA LYS A 359 7.79 -13.12 14.69
C LYS A 359 6.99 -11.98 15.34
N LEU A 360 6.92 -10.82 14.69
CA LEU A 360 6.17 -9.66 15.17
C LEU A 360 4.66 -9.86 15.08
N LYS A 361 4.20 -10.60 14.06
CA LYS A 361 2.78 -10.90 13.82
C LYS A 361 2.61 -12.39 13.44
N PRO A 362 2.40 -13.28 14.42
CA PRO A 362 2.30 -14.73 14.19
C PRO A 362 1.10 -15.19 13.34
N ASP A 363 0.07 -14.36 13.19
CA ASP A 363 -1.11 -14.59 12.36
C ASP A 363 -1.02 -13.90 10.98
N PHE A 364 0.21 -13.62 10.51
CA PHE A 364 0.43 -12.95 9.22
C PHE A 364 0.58 -13.94 8.07
N ALA A 365 -0.54 -14.47 7.58
CA ALA A 365 -0.56 -15.50 6.53
C ALA A 365 0.24 -15.12 5.26
N ASP A 366 0.18 -13.87 4.81
CA ASP A 366 0.93 -13.41 3.62
C ASP A 366 2.46 -13.41 3.86
N ALA A 367 2.91 -13.08 5.07
CA ALA A 367 4.34 -13.13 5.42
C ALA A 367 4.86 -14.57 5.52
N GLU A 368 4.06 -15.48 6.07
CA GLU A 368 4.38 -16.92 6.07
C GLU A 368 4.45 -17.50 4.66
N TYR A 369 3.51 -17.12 3.79
CA TYR A 369 3.54 -17.53 2.39
C TYR A 369 4.79 -17.00 1.67
N ASN A 370 5.13 -15.73 1.87
CA ASN A 370 6.34 -15.14 1.29
C ASN A 370 7.62 -15.77 1.82
N LEU A 371 7.65 -16.11 3.11
CA LEU A 371 8.75 -16.86 3.71
C LEU A 371 8.89 -18.23 3.04
N GLY A 372 7.77 -18.92 2.81
CA GLY A 372 7.73 -20.17 2.06
C GLY A 372 8.29 -20.05 0.64
N ASN A 373 7.93 -18.97 -0.07
CA ASN A 373 8.46 -18.68 -1.40
C ASN A 373 9.98 -18.47 -1.37
N ALA A 374 10.49 -17.68 -0.42
CA ALA A 374 11.92 -17.43 -0.29
C ALA A 374 12.71 -18.71 0.07
N PHE A 375 12.13 -19.58 0.91
CA PHE A 375 12.71 -20.90 1.17
C PHE A 375 12.69 -21.81 -0.05
N LEU A 376 11.60 -21.81 -0.83
CA LEU A 376 11.50 -22.60 -2.05
C LEU A 376 12.59 -22.20 -3.06
N MET A 377 12.80 -20.89 -3.25
CA MET A 377 13.82 -20.35 -4.17
C MET A 377 15.25 -20.62 -3.69
N THR A 378 15.46 -20.83 -2.39
CA THR A 378 16.76 -21.22 -1.82
C THR A 378 16.89 -22.74 -1.62
N ALA A 379 16.00 -23.53 -2.23
CA ALA A 379 15.96 -24.99 -2.16
C ALA A 379 15.82 -25.57 -0.73
N LYS A 380 15.34 -24.77 0.22
CA LYS A 380 15.01 -25.17 1.60
C LYS A 380 13.59 -25.73 1.65
N LEU A 381 13.40 -26.89 1.01
CA LEU A 381 12.07 -27.41 0.69
C LEU A 381 11.22 -27.75 1.93
N SER A 382 11.85 -28.23 3.00
CA SER A 382 11.14 -28.60 4.24
C SER A 382 10.62 -27.37 4.97
N GLU A 383 11.44 -26.33 5.05
CA GLU A 383 11.08 -25.04 5.62
C GLU A 383 10.01 -24.34 4.77
N ALA A 384 10.11 -24.44 3.44
CA ALA A 384 9.08 -23.94 2.53
C ALA A 384 7.72 -24.60 2.79
N ALA A 385 7.68 -25.94 2.85
CA ALA A 385 6.44 -26.68 3.14
C ALA A 385 5.85 -26.30 4.51
N ALA A 386 6.69 -26.17 5.55
CA ALA A 386 6.25 -25.77 6.88
C ALA A 386 5.63 -24.36 6.90
N ALA A 387 6.27 -23.40 6.22
CA ALA A 387 5.77 -22.03 6.11
C ALA A 387 4.44 -21.97 5.36
N TYR A 388 4.29 -22.68 4.23
CA TYR A 388 3.01 -22.75 3.52
C TYR A 388 1.92 -23.41 4.38
N GLN A 389 2.23 -24.48 5.10
CA GLN A 389 1.28 -25.10 6.04
C GLN A 389 0.85 -24.12 7.14
N GLN A 390 1.74 -23.26 7.62
CA GLN A 390 1.40 -22.23 8.60
C GLN A 390 0.53 -21.11 7.99
N ALA A 391 0.82 -20.67 6.77
CA ALA A 391 -0.01 -19.74 6.03
C ALA A 391 -1.44 -20.29 5.82
N ILE A 392 -1.55 -21.58 5.46
CA ILE A 392 -2.83 -22.29 5.29
C ILE A 392 -3.57 -22.46 6.62
N ARG A 393 -2.87 -22.75 7.72
CA ARG A 393 -3.49 -22.83 9.05
C ARG A 393 -4.13 -21.50 9.46
N THR A 394 -3.48 -20.39 9.09
CA THR A 394 -3.97 -19.04 9.37
C THR A 394 -5.09 -18.62 8.41
N ARG A 395 -4.97 -18.99 7.12
CA ARG A 395 -5.96 -18.72 6.07
C ARG A 395 -6.25 -20.00 5.26
N PRO A 396 -7.23 -20.83 5.65
CA PRO A 396 -7.52 -22.12 5.01
C PRO A 396 -7.86 -22.05 3.52
N GLU A 397 -8.42 -20.92 3.07
CA GLU A 397 -8.81 -20.63 1.69
C GLU A 397 -7.65 -20.07 0.82
N TYR A 398 -6.42 -20.07 1.33
CA TYR A 398 -5.25 -19.55 0.61
C TYR A 398 -4.78 -20.51 -0.51
N GLY A 399 -5.49 -20.50 -1.64
CA GLY A 399 -5.28 -21.42 -2.76
C GLY A 399 -3.87 -21.37 -3.36
N GLU A 400 -3.24 -20.19 -3.41
CA GLU A 400 -1.86 -20.01 -3.86
C GLU A 400 -0.86 -20.73 -2.94
N ALA A 401 -1.06 -20.63 -1.61
CA ALA A 401 -0.24 -21.36 -0.64
C ALA A 401 -0.44 -22.88 -0.75
N GLN A 402 -1.66 -23.35 -1.03
CA GLN A 402 -1.94 -24.78 -1.28
C GLN A 402 -1.19 -25.28 -2.52
N ASN A 403 -1.23 -24.53 -3.62
CA ASN A 403 -0.48 -24.87 -4.82
C ASN A 403 1.02 -24.93 -4.53
N ASN A 404 1.59 -23.94 -3.85
CA ASN A 404 3.02 -23.91 -3.59
C ASN A 404 3.48 -24.95 -2.55
N LEU A 405 2.60 -25.35 -1.63
CA LEU A 405 2.82 -26.52 -0.78
C LEU A 405 2.94 -27.80 -1.62
N GLY A 406 2.06 -27.98 -2.61
CA GLY A 406 2.14 -29.08 -3.57
C GLY A 406 3.45 -29.06 -4.37
N ILE A 407 3.91 -27.89 -4.79
CA ILE A 407 5.21 -27.72 -5.47
C ILE A 407 6.37 -28.11 -4.54
N ALA A 408 6.37 -27.64 -3.29
CA ALA A 408 7.41 -27.96 -2.32
C ALA A 408 7.49 -29.48 -2.08
N TRP A 409 6.35 -30.15 -1.91
CA TRP A 409 6.29 -31.61 -1.75
C TRP A 409 6.69 -32.37 -3.01
N THR A 410 6.31 -31.88 -4.19
CA THR A 410 6.76 -32.45 -5.48
C THR A 410 8.28 -32.43 -5.57
N ASN A 411 8.92 -31.31 -5.20
CA ASN A 411 10.38 -31.18 -5.19
C ASN A 411 11.07 -32.04 -4.13
N GLN A 412 10.33 -32.48 -3.10
CA GLN A 412 10.80 -33.48 -2.12
C GLN A 412 10.55 -34.93 -2.56
N GLY A 413 9.90 -35.16 -3.71
CA GLY A 413 9.47 -36.50 -4.15
C GLY A 413 8.24 -37.05 -3.41
N ARG A 414 7.55 -36.21 -2.62
CA ARG A 414 6.34 -36.57 -1.87
C ARG A 414 5.10 -36.38 -2.73
N TYR A 415 4.98 -37.18 -3.79
CA TYR A 415 3.96 -36.99 -4.82
C TYR A 415 2.53 -37.21 -4.32
N THR A 416 2.29 -38.16 -3.41
CA THR A 416 0.96 -38.39 -2.81
C THR A 416 0.47 -37.17 -2.03
N ASP A 417 1.34 -36.55 -1.23
CA ASP A 417 1.01 -35.33 -0.49
C ASP A 417 0.79 -34.16 -1.47
N ALA A 418 1.64 -34.05 -2.50
CA ALA A 418 1.52 -33.03 -3.53
C ALA A 418 0.17 -33.09 -4.27
N VAL A 419 -0.28 -34.28 -4.67
CA VAL A 419 -1.60 -34.49 -5.29
C VAL A 419 -2.73 -34.00 -4.38
N ALA A 420 -2.66 -34.28 -3.06
CA ALA A 420 -3.66 -33.82 -2.12
C ALA A 420 -3.71 -32.29 -2.02
N ALA A 421 -2.54 -31.63 -1.95
CA ALA A 421 -2.44 -30.18 -1.94
C ALA A 421 -2.95 -29.56 -3.25
N PHE A 422 -2.56 -30.10 -4.41
CA PHE A 422 -3.02 -29.59 -5.71
C PHE A 422 -4.52 -29.77 -5.92
N LYS A 423 -5.11 -30.89 -5.48
CA LYS A 423 -6.58 -31.08 -5.49
C LYS A 423 -7.29 -30.04 -4.62
N GLN A 424 -6.73 -29.70 -3.45
CA GLN A 424 -7.29 -28.61 -2.63
C GLN A 424 -7.12 -27.25 -3.30
N ALA A 425 -5.95 -26.97 -3.89
CA ALA A 425 -5.70 -25.74 -4.63
C ALA A 425 -6.68 -25.59 -5.81
N ALA A 426 -6.93 -26.67 -6.56
CA ALA A 426 -7.86 -26.68 -7.69
C ALA A 426 -9.33 -26.47 -7.25
N ARG A 427 -9.70 -26.92 -6.05
CA ARG A 427 -11.02 -26.59 -5.46
C ARG A 427 -11.16 -25.11 -5.12
N LEU A 428 -10.10 -24.49 -4.61
CA LEU A 428 -10.10 -23.08 -4.20
C LEU A 428 -9.96 -22.12 -5.39
N LYS A 429 -9.24 -22.55 -6.44
CA LYS A 429 -8.89 -21.75 -7.62
C LYS A 429 -9.06 -22.58 -8.91
N PRO A 430 -10.30 -22.98 -9.26
CA PRO A 430 -10.57 -23.84 -10.41
C PRO A 430 -10.25 -23.20 -11.77
N GLU A 431 -10.01 -21.89 -11.81
CA GLU A 431 -9.67 -21.14 -13.01
C GLU A 431 -8.17 -21.19 -13.37
N LEU A 432 -7.30 -21.64 -12.46
CA LEU A 432 -5.85 -21.59 -12.64
C LEU A 432 -5.31 -22.85 -13.33
N ALA A 433 -5.05 -22.73 -14.63
CA ALA A 433 -4.46 -23.79 -15.45
C ALA A 433 -3.13 -24.37 -14.89
N THR A 434 -2.33 -23.53 -14.22
CA THR A 434 -1.06 -23.91 -13.58
C THR A 434 -1.24 -25.01 -12.54
N ILE A 435 -2.30 -24.95 -11.74
CA ILE A 435 -2.59 -25.94 -10.70
C ILE A 435 -2.85 -27.31 -11.33
N PHE A 436 -3.67 -27.36 -12.38
CA PHE A 436 -4.00 -28.62 -13.07
C PHE A 436 -2.79 -29.22 -13.77
N ASN A 437 -1.91 -28.41 -14.35
CA ASN A 437 -0.64 -28.90 -14.88
C ASN A 437 0.24 -29.53 -13.79
N ASN A 438 0.31 -28.88 -12.62
CA ASN A 438 1.14 -29.38 -11.51
C ASN A 438 0.53 -30.65 -10.88
N LEU A 439 -0.80 -30.70 -10.78
CA LEU A 439 -1.53 -31.91 -10.39
C LEU A 439 -1.24 -33.06 -11.35
N ALA A 440 -1.37 -32.82 -12.66
CA ALA A 440 -1.15 -33.83 -13.68
C ALA A 440 0.27 -34.41 -13.63
N PHE A 441 1.27 -33.56 -13.41
CA PHE A 441 2.64 -33.99 -13.22
C PHE A 441 2.80 -34.88 -11.98
N ALA A 442 2.21 -34.51 -10.84
CA ALA A 442 2.29 -35.29 -9.63
C ALA A 442 1.57 -36.65 -9.75
N GLU A 443 0.40 -36.69 -10.41
CA GLU A 443 -0.33 -37.94 -10.72
C GLU A 443 0.48 -38.84 -11.68
N ASP A 444 1.13 -38.27 -12.70
CA ASP A 444 2.02 -39.02 -13.61
C ASP A 444 3.19 -39.69 -12.86
N LYS A 445 3.78 -39.00 -11.87
CA LYS A 445 4.84 -39.56 -11.02
C LYS A 445 4.37 -40.69 -10.10
N LEU A 446 3.07 -40.80 -9.87
CA LEU A 446 2.45 -41.91 -9.15
C LEU A 446 1.95 -43.03 -10.08
N SER A 447 2.17 -42.91 -11.39
CA SER A 447 1.59 -43.80 -12.41
C SER A 447 0.06 -43.83 -12.37
N HIS A 448 -0.57 -42.70 -12.11
CA HIS A 448 -2.02 -42.50 -12.26
C HIS A 448 -2.28 -41.85 -13.62
N GLU A 449 -2.10 -42.60 -14.71
CA GLU A 449 -2.05 -42.04 -16.06
C GLU A 449 -3.35 -41.36 -16.51
N GLU A 450 -4.50 -41.96 -16.19
CA GLU A 450 -5.80 -41.41 -16.62
C GLU A 450 -6.12 -40.11 -15.86
N GLU A 451 -5.81 -40.04 -14.57
CA GLU A 451 -5.90 -38.82 -13.77
C GLU A 451 -4.95 -37.74 -14.28
N ALA A 452 -3.72 -38.11 -14.65
CA ALA A 452 -2.75 -37.19 -15.24
C ALA A 452 -3.25 -36.63 -16.58
N ILE A 453 -3.76 -37.48 -17.48
CA ILE A 453 -4.35 -37.08 -18.77
C ILE A 453 -5.53 -36.13 -18.54
N ALA A 454 -6.43 -36.45 -17.61
CA ALA A 454 -7.59 -35.62 -17.29
C ALA A 454 -7.16 -34.23 -16.79
N ALA A 455 -6.20 -34.17 -15.87
CA ALA A 455 -5.69 -32.91 -15.33
C ALA A 455 -4.93 -32.09 -16.39
N TYR A 456 -4.12 -32.70 -17.26
CA TYR A 456 -3.49 -31.97 -18.37
C TYR A 456 -4.51 -31.42 -19.37
N LYS A 457 -5.54 -32.20 -19.72
CA LYS A 457 -6.63 -31.73 -20.58
C LYS A 457 -7.35 -30.54 -19.97
N GLU A 458 -7.59 -30.55 -18.65
CA GLU A 458 -8.22 -29.43 -17.97
C GLU A 458 -7.32 -28.18 -17.97
N ALA A 459 -6.01 -28.34 -17.73
CA ALA A 459 -5.04 -27.25 -17.86
C ALA A 459 -5.07 -26.63 -19.27
N ILE A 460 -5.14 -27.45 -20.32
CA ILE A 460 -5.23 -27.01 -21.72
C ILE A 460 -6.60 -26.38 -22.03
N ARG A 461 -7.69 -26.89 -21.45
CA ARG A 461 -9.03 -26.29 -21.58
C ARG A 461 -9.05 -24.86 -21.03
N LEU A 462 -8.41 -24.65 -19.88
CA LEU A 462 -8.28 -23.33 -19.23
C LEU A 462 -7.29 -22.41 -19.96
N ASN A 463 -6.21 -22.97 -20.51
CA ASN A 463 -5.25 -22.25 -21.32
C ASN A 463 -4.79 -23.09 -22.52
N ALA A 464 -5.43 -22.87 -23.68
CA ALA A 464 -5.21 -23.66 -24.89
C ALA A 464 -3.77 -23.58 -25.43
N LYS A 465 -2.99 -22.56 -25.04
CA LYS A 465 -1.59 -22.38 -25.45
C LYS A 465 -0.60 -22.76 -24.34
N TYR A 466 -1.04 -23.49 -23.32
CA TYR A 466 -0.17 -23.84 -22.20
C TYR A 466 0.83 -24.94 -22.60
N ALA A 467 1.98 -24.52 -23.14
CA ALA A 467 2.98 -25.41 -23.72
C ALA A 467 3.47 -26.50 -22.75
N LYS A 468 3.61 -26.20 -21.45
CA LYS A 468 4.01 -27.20 -20.45
C LYS A 468 2.97 -28.33 -20.33
N ALA A 469 1.68 -27.99 -20.32
CA ALA A 469 0.61 -28.97 -20.24
C ALA A 469 0.45 -29.78 -21.52
N LEU A 470 0.62 -29.14 -22.70
CA LEU A 470 0.63 -29.84 -23.99
C LEU A 470 1.77 -30.86 -24.08
N ASN A 471 2.99 -30.45 -23.70
CA ASN A 471 4.14 -31.35 -23.68
C ASN A 471 3.96 -32.49 -22.68
N GLY A 472 3.43 -32.20 -21.49
CA GLY A 472 3.14 -33.20 -20.47
C GLY A 472 2.10 -34.22 -20.94
N LEU A 473 1.03 -33.75 -21.60
CA LEU A 473 0.00 -34.63 -22.15
C LEU A 473 0.55 -35.53 -23.26
N GLY A 474 1.31 -34.97 -24.21
CA GLY A 474 1.92 -35.75 -25.29
C GLY A 474 2.87 -36.82 -24.76
N TYR A 475 3.67 -36.49 -23.74
CA TYR A 475 4.53 -37.46 -23.06
C TYR A 475 3.72 -38.61 -22.42
N VAL A 476 2.63 -38.30 -21.72
CA VAL A 476 1.80 -39.34 -21.09
C VAL A 476 1.11 -40.22 -22.15
N TYR A 477 0.70 -39.66 -23.29
CA TYR A 477 0.16 -40.45 -24.40
C TYR A 477 1.21 -41.35 -25.06
N ASP A 478 2.41 -40.84 -25.34
CA ASP A 478 3.50 -41.63 -25.92
C ASP A 478 3.85 -42.83 -25.01
N LYS A 479 4.05 -42.58 -23.70
CA LYS A 479 4.39 -43.65 -22.74
C LYS A 479 3.29 -44.70 -22.58
N THR A 480 2.02 -44.35 -22.85
CA THR A 480 0.86 -45.26 -22.74
C THR A 480 0.50 -45.93 -24.08
N GLY A 481 1.29 -45.72 -25.14
CA GLY A 481 1.06 -46.33 -26.45
C GLY A 481 -0.02 -45.65 -27.29
N ARG A 482 -0.40 -44.42 -26.93
CA ARG A 482 -1.44 -43.61 -27.60
C ARG A 482 -0.82 -42.66 -28.62
N ALA A 483 -0.03 -43.21 -29.54
CA ALA A 483 0.82 -42.46 -30.46
C ALA A 483 0.07 -41.55 -31.46
N ALA A 484 -1.23 -41.75 -31.68
CA ALA A 484 -2.04 -40.89 -32.54
C ALA A 484 -2.52 -39.64 -31.79
N GLU A 485 -2.69 -39.72 -30.48
CA GLU A 485 -3.06 -38.59 -29.62
C GLU A 485 -1.85 -37.81 -29.09
N ALA A 486 -0.69 -38.46 -28.98
CA ALA A 486 0.61 -37.85 -28.69
C ALA A 486 1.06 -36.92 -29.82
#